data_AF-A0A7C4J9M7-F1
#
_entry.id   AF-A0A7C4J9M7-F1
#
_cell.length_a   1.000
_cell.length_b   1.000
_cell.length_c   1.000
_cell.angle_alpha   90.00
_cell.angle_beta   90.00
_cell.angle_gamma   90.00
#
_symmetry.space_group_name_H-M   'P 1'
#
loop_
_entity.id
_entity.type
_entity.pdbx_description
1 polymer ?
#
loop_
_entity_poly.entity_id
_entity_poly.type
_entity_poly.pdbx_seq_one_letter_code
_entity_poly.pdbx_strand_id
1 'polypeptide(L)'
;MTYLSHLECSECRQHFNAGELHHLCPVCGAPLWARYDLDRAKRELDRDRYAIRPNGLWRWAELLPIDDPAQRIDLGEGGTPLLRIDRLAAELGLRDVWLKDEGRNPTGSFKARGMATAVTRAKALGVTEFVVPTAGNAGGAAAAYAARAGLKIHIYMPKDAPPANIKECLDVGADVHLIDGLINDAGRLAAAEAGKHGWFDLATLKEPYRVEGKKTMGYEIAQAMQWNLPDVIVYPAGGGTGLIG
;
A
#
# COMPACT_ATOMS: atom_id res chain seq x y z
N MET A 1 -16.19 11.36 -4.72
CA MET A 1 -15.01 12.03 -5.29
C MET A 1 -13.94 12.09 -4.22
N THR A 2 -12.68 11.85 -4.58
CA THR A 2 -11.57 11.98 -3.63
C THR A 2 -11.18 13.43 -3.43
N TYR A 3 -10.55 13.74 -2.30
CA TYR A 3 -9.92 15.03 -2.03
C TYR A 3 -8.49 15.14 -2.57
N LEU A 4 -8.00 14.13 -3.31
CA LEU A 4 -6.70 14.19 -3.98
C LEU A 4 -6.62 15.43 -4.88
N SER A 5 -5.60 16.25 -4.69
CA SER A 5 -5.41 17.50 -5.44
C SER A 5 -4.27 17.41 -6.45
N HIS A 6 -3.09 17.00 -6.00
CA HIS A 6 -1.89 16.91 -6.84
C HIS A 6 -0.89 15.92 -6.24
N LEU A 7 0.17 15.63 -6.99
CA LEU A 7 1.36 14.98 -6.47
C LEU A 7 2.42 16.04 -6.17
N GLU A 8 3.15 15.87 -5.07
CA GLU A 8 4.23 16.77 -4.66
C GLU A 8 5.52 15.99 -4.44
N CYS A 9 6.63 16.45 -5.02
CA CYS A 9 7.93 15.83 -4.77
C CYS A 9 8.38 16.01 -3.32
N SER A 10 8.90 14.93 -2.72
CA SER A 10 9.40 14.92 -1.34
C SER A 10 10.57 15.88 -1.10
N GLU A 11 11.39 16.13 -2.12
CA GLU A 11 12.61 16.95 -2.02
C GLU A 11 12.42 18.34 -2.66
N CYS A 12 12.17 18.40 -3.98
CA CYS A 12 12.16 19.67 -4.70
C CYS A 12 10.83 20.42 -4.65
N ARG A 13 9.81 19.84 -3.99
CA ARG A 13 8.47 20.42 -3.79
C ARG A 13 7.69 20.76 -5.06
N GLN A 14 8.17 20.34 -6.23
CA GLN A 14 7.42 20.52 -7.48
C GLN A 14 6.11 19.74 -7.48
N HIS A 15 5.12 20.30 -8.16
CA HIS A 15 3.78 19.74 -8.26
C HIS A 15 3.57 19.07 -9.61
N PHE A 16 2.90 17.92 -9.58
CA PHE A 16 2.57 17.13 -10.76
C PHE A 16 1.08 16.75 -10.75
N ASN A 17 0.53 16.54 -11.94
CA ASN A 17 -0.87 16.21 -12.11
C ASN A 17 -1.16 14.80 -11.60
N ALA A 18 -2.03 14.67 -10.59
CA ALA A 18 -2.38 13.35 -10.05
C ALA A 18 -3.20 12.49 -11.03
N GLY A 19 -3.79 13.10 -12.07
CA GLY A 19 -4.49 12.41 -13.16
C GLY A 19 -3.57 11.80 -14.21
N GLU A 20 -2.26 11.92 -14.06
CA GLU A 20 -1.24 11.35 -14.96
C GLU A 20 -0.47 10.23 -14.28
N LEU A 21 0.07 9.32 -15.10
CA LEU A 21 0.89 8.22 -14.62
C LEU A 21 2.29 8.73 -14.28
N HIS A 22 2.66 8.62 -13.00
CA HIS A 22 3.98 9.03 -12.51
C HIS A 22 4.67 7.89 -11.76
N HIS A 23 6.00 7.81 -11.94
CA HIS A 23 6.90 7.08 -11.07
C HIS A 23 7.50 8.03 -10.03
N LEU A 24 8.83 8.23 -10.07
CA LEU A 24 9.57 9.20 -9.29
C LEU A 24 9.45 10.59 -9.92
N CYS A 25 9.85 11.61 -9.17
CA CYS A 25 9.93 12.97 -9.67
C CYS A 25 10.83 13.02 -10.92
N PRO A 26 10.33 13.51 -12.07
CA PRO A 26 11.11 13.57 -13.31
C PRO A 26 12.26 14.59 -13.25
N VAL A 27 12.28 15.48 -12.24
CA VAL A 27 13.30 16.53 -12.10
C VAL A 27 14.46 16.10 -11.22
N CYS A 28 14.19 15.48 -10.07
CA CYS A 28 15.25 15.12 -9.10
C CYS A 28 15.29 13.63 -8.71
N GLY A 29 14.37 12.80 -9.22
CA GLY A 29 14.33 11.36 -8.95
C GLY A 29 13.82 10.96 -7.57
N ALA A 30 13.35 11.90 -6.74
CA ALA A 30 12.81 11.60 -5.43
C ALA A 30 11.35 11.11 -5.48
N PRO A 31 10.86 10.41 -4.43
CA PRO A 31 9.46 9.99 -4.35
C PRO A 31 8.46 11.16 -4.46
N LEU A 32 7.29 10.85 -4.99
CA LEU A 32 6.15 11.76 -5.06
C LEU A 32 5.14 11.40 -3.98
N TRP A 33 4.55 12.41 -3.33
CA TRP A 33 3.50 12.27 -2.34
C TRP A 33 2.16 12.71 -2.89
N ALA A 34 1.11 11.92 -2.65
CA ALA A 34 -0.25 12.36 -2.90
C ALA A 34 -0.64 13.45 -1.88
N ARG A 35 -1.11 14.59 -2.38
CA ARG A 35 -1.59 15.72 -1.57
C ARG A 35 -3.09 15.86 -1.72
N TYR A 36 -3.73 16.26 -0.63
CA TYR A 36 -5.19 16.34 -0.54
C TYR A 36 -5.60 17.77 -0.17
N ASP A 37 -6.76 18.21 -0.66
CA ASP A 37 -7.41 19.44 -0.20
C ASP A 37 -8.02 19.22 1.20
N LEU A 38 -7.17 19.34 2.21
CA LEU A 38 -7.54 19.08 3.60
C LEU A 38 -8.46 20.18 4.17
N ASP A 39 -8.39 21.40 3.65
CA ASP A 39 -9.29 22.48 4.05
C ASP A 39 -10.72 22.18 3.63
N ARG A 40 -10.90 21.70 2.39
CA ARG A 40 -12.19 21.22 1.91
C ARG A 40 -12.63 19.97 2.64
N ALA A 41 -11.75 18.99 2.83
CA ALA A 41 -12.05 17.77 3.57
C ALA A 41 -12.54 18.08 5.00
N LYS A 42 -11.90 19.02 5.71
CA LYS A 42 -12.29 19.45 7.06
C LYS A 42 -13.70 20.06 7.12
N ARG A 43 -14.12 20.77 6.06
CA ARG A 43 -15.46 21.39 5.99
C ARG A 43 -16.56 20.41 5.62
N GLU A 44 -16.24 19.41 4.79
CA GLU A 44 -17.23 18.54 4.15
C GLU A 44 -17.33 17.15 4.80
N LEU A 45 -16.24 16.65 5.40
CA LEU A 45 -16.23 15.32 6.01
C LEU A 45 -16.76 15.35 7.44
N ASP A 46 -17.78 14.53 7.67
CA ASP A 46 -18.17 14.11 8.99
C ASP A 46 -17.47 12.78 9.31
N ARG A 47 -16.52 12.84 10.26
CA ARG A 47 -15.70 11.69 10.66
C ARG A 47 -16.54 10.56 11.27
N ASP A 48 -17.67 10.87 11.90
CA ASP A 48 -18.47 9.88 12.62
C ASP A 48 -19.31 9.04 11.65
N ARG A 49 -19.56 9.55 10.43
CA ARG A 49 -20.18 8.79 9.35
C ARG A 49 -19.34 7.60 8.87
N TYR A 50 -18.03 7.58 9.14
CA TYR A 50 -17.20 6.41 8.80
C TYR A 50 -17.57 5.18 9.63
N ALA A 51 -18.16 5.33 10.81
CA ALA A 51 -18.51 4.20 11.68
C ALA A 51 -19.66 3.35 11.12
N ILE A 52 -20.58 3.96 10.36
CA ILE A 52 -21.75 3.29 9.78
C ILE A 52 -21.51 2.71 8.38
N ARG A 53 -20.31 2.91 7.81
CA ARG A 53 -19.94 2.38 6.49
C ARG A 53 -19.48 0.93 6.61
N PRO A 54 -19.55 0.16 5.51
CA PRO A 54 -18.89 -1.15 5.43
C PRO A 54 -17.44 -1.07 5.93
N ASN A 55 -17.03 -2.11 6.63
CA ASN A 55 -15.65 -2.21 7.13
C ASN A 55 -14.68 -2.48 5.98
N GLY A 56 -13.42 -2.09 6.14
CA GLY A 56 -12.38 -2.26 5.13
C GLY A 56 -11.74 -0.95 4.66
N LEU A 57 -10.75 -1.07 3.79
CA LEU A 57 -9.94 0.03 3.28
C LEU A 57 -10.78 1.14 2.64
N TRP A 58 -11.75 0.75 1.81
CA TRP A 58 -12.57 1.67 1.03
C TRP A 58 -13.60 2.46 1.85
N ARG A 59 -13.71 2.19 3.17
CA ARG A 59 -14.42 3.05 4.13
C ARG A 59 -13.95 4.50 4.02
N TRP A 60 -12.66 4.69 3.78
CA TRP A 60 -11.95 5.96 3.75
C TRP A 60 -11.81 6.57 2.34
N ALA A 61 -12.69 6.17 1.41
CA ALA A 61 -12.55 6.45 -0.01
C ALA A 61 -12.22 7.91 -0.38
N GLU A 62 -12.82 8.88 0.30
CA GLU A 62 -12.59 10.31 0.01
C GLU A 62 -11.15 10.75 0.31
N LEU A 63 -10.45 10.01 1.18
CA LEU A 63 -9.06 10.24 1.58
C LEU A 63 -8.11 9.28 0.87
N LEU A 64 -8.56 8.55 -0.16
CA LEU A 64 -7.74 7.63 -0.96
C LEU A 64 -7.69 8.10 -2.41
N PRO A 65 -6.65 7.78 -3.21
CA PRO A 65 -6.45 8.38 -4.52
C PRO A 65 -7.32 7.76 -5.64
N ILE A 66 -8.58 7.38 -5.34
CA ILE A 66 -9.50 6.70 -6.26
C ILE A 66 -10.84 7.44 -6.28
N ASP A 67 -11.17 8.07 -7.41
CA ASP A 67 -12.41 8.82 -7.58
C ASP A 67 -13.63 7.93 -7.81
N ASP A 68 -13.52 7.02 -8.78
CA ASP A 68 -14.61 6.16 -9.21
C ASP A 68 -14.67 4.87 -8.37
N PRO A 69 -15.75 4.63 -7.61
CA PRO A 69 -15.93 3.38 -6.89
C PRO A 69 -15.86 2.12 -7.76
N ALA A 70 -16.25 2.20 -9.03
CA ALA A 70 -16.26 1.05 -9.94
C ALA A 70 -14.84 0.56 -10.32
N GLN A 71 -13.82 1.40 -10.14
CA GLN A 71 -12.44 1.03 -10.42
C GLN A 71 -11.75 0.30 -9.27
N ARG A 72 -12.35 0.30 -8.07
CA ARG A 72 -11.72 -0.24 -6.84
C ARG A 72 -11.47 -1.74 -6.96
N ILE A 73 -10.21 -2.12 -6.83
CA ILE A 73 -9.82 -3.52 -6.68
C ILE A 73 -9.81 -3.84 -5.19
N ASP A 74 -10.78 -4.65 -4.78
CA ASP A 74 -11.02 -5.00 -3.38
C ASP A 74 -10.89 -6.52 -3.18
N LEU A 75 -10.10 -6.91 -2.19
CA LEU A 75 -9.97 -8.28 -1.68
C LEU A 75 -10.44 -8.39 -0.22
N GLY A 76 -11.05 -7.33 0.33
CA GLY A 76 -11.49 -7.24 1.72
C GLY A 76 -10.41 -6.75 2.68
N GLU A 77 -9.38 -6.08 2.17
CA GLU A 77 -8.31 -5.52 3.00
C GLU A 77 -8.76 -4.38 3.90
N GLY A 78 -8.02 -4.17 4.98
CA GLY A 78 -8.35 -3.19 6.01
C GLY A 78 -9.46 -3.64 6.96
N GLY A 79 -9.90 -2.73 7.82
CA GLY A 79 -10.85 -3.06 8.89
C GLY A 79 -10.35 -4.12 9.86
N THR A 80 -9.03 -4.26 9.99
CA THR A 80 -8.39 -5.32 10.79
C THR A 80 -8.61 -5.09 12.29
N PRO A 81 -8.60 -6.14 13.13
CA PRO A 81 -8.85 -5.99 14.56
C PRO A 81 -7.80 -5.13 15.27
N LEU A 82 -8.27 -4.38 16.28
CA LEU A 82 -7.44 -3.77 17.32
C LEU A 82 -7.67 -4.57 18.61
N LEU A 83 -6.71 -5.43 18.96
CA LEU A 83 -6.83 -6.42 20.04
C LEU A 83 -6.19 -5.90 21.31
N ARG A 84 -6.91 -5.96 22.44
CA ARG A 84 -6.34 -5.66 23.76
C ARG A 84 -5.48 -6.82 24.24
N ILE A 85 -4.27 -6.54 24.74
CA ILE A 85 -3.28 -7.56 25.15
C ILE A 85 -3.01 -7.45 26.66
N ASP A 86 -4.00 -7.80 27.47
CA ASP A 86 -3.97 -7.58 28.93
C ASP A 86 -2.82 -8.30 29.65
N ARG A 87 -2.51 -9.54 29.24
CA ARG A 87 -1.43 -10.32 29.88
C ARG A 87 -0.05 -9.69 29.67
N LEU A 88 0.22 -9.20 28.44
CA LEU A 88 1.47 -8.51 28.14
C LEU A 88 1.53 -7.14 28.82
N ALA A 89 0.39 -6.44 28.89
CA ALA A 89 0.29 -5.18 29.63
C ALA A 89 0.71 -5.37 31.10
N ALA A 90 0.17 -6.40 31.78
CA ALA A 90 0.52 -6.73 33.15
C ALA A 90 2.01 -7.10 33.32
N GLU A 91 2.57 -7.90 32.41
CA GLU A 91 3.98 -8.28 32.43
C GLU A 91 4.93 -7.09 32.30
N LEU A 92 4.57 -6.10 31.47
CA LEU A 92 5.36 -4.89 31.24
C LEU A 92 5.08 -3.76 32.25
N GLY A 93 4.15 -3.94 33.18
CA GLY A 93 3.70 -2.88 34.10
C GLY A 93 2.97 -1.72 33.38
N LEU A 94 2.38 -1.98 32.22
CA LEU A 94 1.61 -1.04 31.41
C LEU A 94 0.10 -1.26 31.60
N ARG A 95 -0.71 -0.23 31.37
CA ARG A 95 -2.18 -0.30 31.52
C ARG A 95 -2.90 -0.75 30.25
N ASP A 96 -2.51 -0.18 29.11
CA ASP A 96 -3.26 -0.30 27.85
C ASP A 96 -2.31 -0.66 26.72
N VAL A 97 -2.12 -1.97 26.49
CA VAL A 97 -1.37 -2.51 25.35
C VAL A 97 -2.33 -3.08 24.33
N TRP A 98 -2.19 -2.66 23.08
CA TRP A 98 -3.05 -3.05 21.98
C TRP A 98 -2.23 -3.54 20.78
N LEU A 99 -2.79 -4.47 20.00
CA LEU A 99 -2.22 -4.98 18.76
C LEU A 99 -3.16 -4.66 17.60
N LYS A 100 -2.68 -3.88 16.63
CA LYS A 100 -3.33 -3.74 15.32
C LYS A 100 -2.92 -4.93 14.44
N ASP A 101 -3.81 -5.92 14.33
CA ASP A 101 -3.49 -7.21 13.70
C ASP A 101 -3.62 -7.15 12.16
N GLU A 102 -2.59 -6.62 11.52
CA GLU A 102 -2.50 -6.54 10.06
C GLU A 102 -2.21 -7.89 9.37
N GLY A 103 -2.00 -8.96 10.13
CA GLY A 103 -1.89 -10.32 9.60
C GLY A 103 -3.20 -10.85 9.02
N ARG A 104 -4.33 -10.22 9.38
CA ARG A 104 -5.69 -10.63 8.94
C ARG A 104 -6.14 -10.04 7.60
N ASN A 105 -5.26 -9.32 6.92
CA ASN A 105 -5.51 -8.89 5.54
C ASN A 105 -5.55 -10.11 4.59
N PRO A 106 -6.15 -9.97 3.39
CA PRO A 106 -6.35 -11.08 2.45
C PRO A 106 -5.06 -11.76 1.97
N THR A 107 -3.91 -11.08 2.07
CA THR A 107 -2.59 -11.63 1.70
C THR A 107 -1.66 -11.79 2.91
N GLY A 108 -2.24 -11.94 4.11
CA GLY A 108 -1.50 -12.23 5.34
C GLY A 108 -0.65 -11.07 5.87
N SER A 109 -0.76 -9.86 5.28
CA SER A 109 0.03 -8.71 5.72
C SER A 109 -0.57 -7.36 5.32
N PHE A 110 -0.11 -6.29 5.97
CA PHE A 110 -0.45 -4.90 5.65
C PHE A 110 -0.11 -4.47 4.21
N LYS A 111 0.67 -5.27 3.46
CA LYS A 111 1.01 -4.98 2.06
C LYS A 111 -0.25 -4.94 1.17
N ALA A 112 -1.30 -5.66 1.56
CA ALA A 112 -2.59 -5.65 0.88
C ALA A 112 -3.14 -4.23 0.70
N ARG A 113 -3.16 -3.43 1.78
CA ARG A 113 -3.65 -2.04 1.76
C ARG A 113 -2.96 -1.17 0.72
N GLY A 114 -1.63 -1.27 0.67
CA GLY A 114 -0.83 -0.49 -0.27
C GLY A 114 -0.99 -0.97 -1.72
N MET A 115 -1.11 -2.28 -1.94
CA MET A 115 -1.31 -2.81 -3.30
C MET A 115 -2.73 -2.55 -3.81
N ALA A 116 -3.75 -2.56 -2.95
CA ALA A 116 -5.10 -2.16 -3.31
C ALA A 116 -5.14 -0.75 -3.91
N THR A 117 -4.47 0.20 -3.28
CA THR A 117 -4.41 1.59 -3.76
C THR A 117 -3.52 1.76 -4.98
N ALA A 118 -2.29 1.24 -4.95
CA ALA A 118 -1.32 1.38 -6.04
C ALA A 118 -1.80 0.72 -7.34
N VAL A 119 -2.26 -0.55 -7.28
CA VAL A 119 -2.72 -1.29 -8.45
C VAL A 119 -4.01 -0.68 -9.00
N THR A 120 -4.95 -0.29 -8.12
CA THR A 120 -6.19 0.39 -8.56
C THR A 120 -5.88 1.67 -9.30
N ARG A 121 -5.03 2.53 -8.73
CA ARG A 121 -4.72 3.83 -9.34
C ARG A 121 -3.93 3.66 -10.64
N ALA A 122 -2.95 2.77 -10.68
CA ALA A 122 -2.20 2.50 -11.90
C ALA A 122 -3.11 1.94 -13.03
N LYS A 123 -4.02 1.01 -12.71
CA LYS A 123 -5.02 0.50 -13.66
C LYS A 123 -5.91 1.62 -14.19
N ALA A 124 -6.42 2.47 -13.30
CA ALA A 124 -7.24 3.62 -13.66
C ALA A 124 -6.52 4.60 -14.60
N LEU A 125 -5.19 4.66 -14.51
CA LEU A 125 -4.32 5.47 -15.36
C LEU A 125 -3.79 4.71 -16.59
N GLY A 126 -4.37 3.54 -16.91
CA GLY A 126 -4.11 2.81 -18.15
C GLY A 126 -3.01 1.76 -18.09
N VAL A 127 -2.45 1.45 -16.92
CA VAL A 127 -1.45 0.38 -16.78
C VAL A 127 -2.09 -0.99 -16.95
N THR A 128 -1.47 -1.82 -17.79
CA THR A 128 -1.91 -3.20 -18.10
C THR A 128 -0.96 -4.28 -17.58
N GLU A 129 0.31 -3.95 -17.38
CA GLU A 129 1.36 -4.88 -16.97
C GLU A 129 2.31 -4.24 -15.93
N PHE A 130 2.65 -5.01 -14.90
CA PHE A 130 3.48 -4.58 -13.78
C PHE A 130 4.75 -5.39 -13.64
N VAL A 131 5.74 -4.80 -12.97
CA VAL A 131 6.92 -5.51 -12.47
C VAL A 131 7.14 -5.21 -10.99
N VAL A 132 7.60 -6.21 -10.24
CA VAL A 132 7.95 -6.06 -8.82
C VAL A 132 9.23 -6.84 -8.49
N PRO A 133 10.32 -6.15 -8.09
CA PRO A 133 11.43 -6.81 -7.42
C PRO A 133 11.15 -6.96 -5.92
N THR A 134 11.11 -8.18 -5.40
CA THR A 134 10.78 -8.45 -3.99
C THR A 134 11.19 -9.87 -3.57
N ALA A 135 11.59 -10.03 -2.31
CA ALA A 135 11.79 -11.35 -1.69
C ALA A 135 10.74 -11.68 -0.61
N GLY A 136 9.71 -10.84 -0.45
CA GLY A 136 8.73 -11.00 0.63
C GLY A 136 7.30 -10.64 0.23
N ASN A 137 6.46 -10.41 1.25
CA ASN A 137 4.99 -10.26 1.15
C ASN A 137 4.48 -9.21 0.15
N ALA A 138 5.33 -8.29 -0.30
CA ALA A 138 4.94 -7.33 -1.35
C ALA A 138 4.67 -8.05 -2.69
N GLY A 139 5.35 -9.16 -2.97
CA GLY A 139 5.17 -9.95 -4.20
C GLY A 139 3.80 -10.62 -4.22
N GLY A 140 3.51 -11.42 -3.19
CA GLY A 140 2.21 -12.09 -3.05
C GLY A 140 1.04 -11.10 -3.03
N ALA A 141 1.19 -9.97 -2.34
CA ALA A 141 0.20 -8.90 -2.39
C ALA A 141 0.02 -8.35 -3.82
N ALA A 142 1.08 -7.87 -4.48
CA ALA A 142 0.96 -7.31 -5.82
C ALA A 142 0.37 -8.31 -6.82
N ALA A 143 0.80 -9.57 -6.72
CA ALA A 143 0.32 -10.67 -7.54
C ALA A 143 -1.20 -10.89 -7.37
N ALA A 144 -1.69 -10.94 -6.13
CA ALA A 144 -3.11 -11.13 -5.85
C ALA A 144 -3.98 -9.98 -6.38
N TYR A 145 -3.55 -8.72 -6.23
CA TYR A 145 -4.29 -7.57 -6.76
C TYR A 145 -4.24 -7.48 -8.29
N ALA A 146 -3.10 -7.80 -8.91
CA ALA A 146 -3.01 -7.89 -10.37
C ALA A 146 -3.94 -8.98 -10.93
N ALA A 147 -3.92 -10.18 -10.33
CA ALA A 147 -4.81 -11.28 -10.69
C ALA A 147 -6.28 -10.90 -10.54
N ARG A 148 -6.67 -10.29 -9.40
CA ARG A 148 -8.04 -9.79 -9.17
C ARG A 148 -8.47 -8.77 -10.22
N ALA A 149 -7.53 -7.99 -10.73
CA ALA A 149 -7.76 -6.93 -11.70
C ALA A 149 -7.71 -7.37 -13.17
N GLY A 150 -7.29 -8.61 -13.44
CA GLY A 150 -7.03 -9.12 -14.80
C GLY A 150 -5.78 -8.52 -15.45
N LEU A 151 -4.76 -8.17 -14.67
CA LEU A 151 -3.53 -7.52 -15.12
C LEU A 151 -2.35 -8.51 -15.05
N LYS A 152 -1.37 -8.34 -15.94
CA LYS A 152 -0.15 -9.16 -15.89
C LYS A 152 0.84 -8.59 -14.88
N ILE A 153 1.62 -9.46 -14.27
CA ILE A 153 2.65 -9.05 -13.32
C ILE A 153 3.86 -9.98 -13.37
N HIS A 154 5.03 -9.37 -13.45
CA HIS A 154 6.33 -10.02 -13.45
C HIS A 154 6.99 -9.81 -12.09
N ILE A 155 7.27 -10.91 -11.39
CA ILE A 155 7.87 -10.91 -10.06
C ILE A 155 9.31 -11.37 -10.19
N TYR A 156 10.27 -10.53 -9.79
CA TYR A 156 11.68 -10.90 -9.72
C TYR A 156 12.05 -11.14 -8.27
N MET A 157 12.42 -12.38 -7.93
CA MET A 157 12.82 -12.78 -6.58
C MET A 157 14.16 -13.53 -6.61
N PRO A 158 15.00 -13.38 -5.57
CA PRO A 158 16.10 -14.33 -5.33
C PRO A 158 15.61 -15.78 -5.18
N LYS A 159 16.38 -16.76 -5.62
CA LYS A 159 16.09 -18.20 -5.44
C LYS A 159 15.97 -18.61 -3.97
N ASP A 160 16.64 -17.89 -3.06
CA ASP A 160 16.64 -18.14 -1.62
C ASP A 160 15.53 -17.38 -0.87
N ALA A 161 14.63 -16.69 -1.59
CA ALA A 161 13.45 -16.08 -0.99
C ALA A 161 12.59 -17.16 -0.25
N PRO A 162 11.90 -16.80 0.84
CA PRO A 162 11.10 -17.75 1.59
C PRO A 162 10.12 -18.51 0.67
N PRO A 163 10.07 -19.86 0.74
CA PRO A 163 9.23 -20.66 -0.17
C PRO A 163 7.75 -20.25 -0.18
N ALA A 164 7.23 -19.79 0.96
CA ALA A 164 5.88 -19.28 1.07
C ALA A 164 5.63 -18.06 0.17
N ASN A 165 6.58 -17.11 0.10
CA ASN A 165 6.42 -15.91 -0.72
C ASN A 165 6.50 -16.20 -2.22
N ILE A 166 7.35 -17.15 -2.63
CA ILE A 166 7.39 -17.64 -4.01
C ILE A 166 6.06 -18.31 -4.36
N LYS A 167 5.59 -19.21 -3.48
CA LYS A 167 4.35 -19.95 -3.66
C LYS A 167 3.13 -19.02 -3.75
N GLU A 168 3.01 -18.02 -2.89
CA GLU A 168 1.94 -17.02 -2.94
C GLU A 168 1.83 -16.34 -4.32
N CYS A 169 2.96 -16.04 -4.96
CA CYS A 169 2.98 -15.41 -6.28
C CYS A 169 2.54 -16.41 -7.38
N LEU A 170 3.06 -17.64 -7.32
CA LEU A 170 2.73 -18.68 -8.30
C LEU A 170 1.27 -19.12 -8.23
N ASP A 171 0.72 -19.26 -7.02
CA ASP A 171 -0.66 -19.75 -6.80
C ASP A 171 -1.72 -18.82 -7.39
N VAL A 172 -1.42 -17.52 -7.48
CA VAL A 172 -2.32 -16.52 -8.08
C VAL A 172 -1.98 -16.20 -9.55
N GLY A 173 -1.02 -16.92 -10.15
CA GLY A 173 -0.72 -16.87 -11.58
C GLY A 173 0.23 -15.75 -12.01
N ALA A 174 1.08 -15.23 -11.12
CA ALA A 174 2.13 -14.29 -11.52
C ALA A 174 3.23 -14.97 -12.35
N ASP A 175 3.89 -14.21 -13.23
CA ASP A 175 5.11 -14.64 -13.91
C ASP A 175 6.31 -14.44 -12.96
N VAL A 176 6.82 -15.53 -12.39
CA VAL A 176 7.85 -15.48 -11.36
C VAL A 176 9.22 -15.84 -11.94
N HIS A 177 10.14 -14.88 -11.92
CA HIS A 177 11.52 -15.03 -12.33
C HIS A 177 12.43 -15.18 -11.10
N LEU A 178 12.94 -16.39 -10.89
CA LEU A 178 13.87 -16.69 -9.81
C LEU A 178 15.31 -16.41 -10.23
N ILE A 179 15.97 -15.51 -9.51
CA ILE A 179 17.31 -15.01 -9.82
C ILE A 179 18.35 -15.69 -8.94
N ASP A 180 19.44 -16.13 -9.56
CA ASP A 180 20.62 -16.60 -8.85
C ASP A 180 21.47 -15.40 -8.40
N GLY A 181 21.10 -14.82 -7.25
CA GLY A 181 21.69 -13.58 -6.76
C GLY A 181 20.88 -12.98 -5.61
N LEU A 182 21.22 -11.75 -5.25
CA LEU A 182 20.59 -11.04 -4.13
C LEU A 182 19.38 -10.22 -4.60
N ILE A 183 18.65 -9.66 -3.64
CA ILE A 183 17.49 -8.79 -3.92
C ILE A 183 17.84 -7.59 -4.82
N ASN A 184 19.08 -7.08 -4.73
CA ASN A 184 19.55 -6.00 -5.59
C ASN A 184 19.73 -6.45 -7.05
N ASP A 185 20.13 -7.71 -7.29
CA ASP A 185 20.23 -8.28 -8.64
C ASP A 185 18.86 -8.45 -9.27
N ALA A 186 17.89 -8.95 -8.48
CA ALA A 186 16.49 -9.01 -8.89
C ALA A 186 15.94 -7.60 -9.22
N GLY A 187 16.27 -6.60 -8.41
CA GLY A 187 15.94 -5.19 -8.67
C GLY A 187 16.50 -4.65 -9.98
N ARG A 188 17.79 -4.92 -10.26
CA ARG A 188 18.45 -4.48 -11.49
C ARG A 188 17.85 -5.12 -12.73
N LEU A 189 17.55 -6.43 -12.68
CA LEU A 189 16.92 -7.15 -13.79
C LEU A 189 15.48 -6.68 -14.01
N ALA A 190 14.70 -6.55 -12.95
CA ALA A 190 13.34 -6.00 -13.02
C ALA A 190 13.30 -4.63 -13.70
N ALA A 191 14.19 -3.70 -13.30
CA ALA A 191 14.27 -2.37 -13.89
C ALA A 191 14.69 -2.40 -15.37
N ALA A 192 15.62 -3.28 -15.74
CA ALA A 192 16.05 -3.44 -17.13
C ALA A 192 14.91 -3.97 -18.02
N GLU A 193 14.17 -4.98 -17.56
CA GLU A 193 13.04 -5.55 -18.31
C GLU A 193 11.85 -4.58 -18.35
N ALA A 194 11.60 -3.83 -17.27
CA ALA A 194 10.62 -2.74 -17.25
C ALA A 194 10.88 -1.72 -18.36
N GLY A 195 12.14 -1.29 -18.52
CA GLY A 195 12.53 -0.32 -19.55
C GLY A 195 12.38 -0.86 -20.97
N LYS A 196 12.57 -2.17 -21.18
CA LYS A 196 12.41 -2.82 -22.49
C LYS A 196 10.96 -3.00 -22.89
N HIS A 197 10.12 -3.39 -21.93
CA HIS A 197 8.74 -3.80 -22.20
C HIS A 197 7.70 -2.73 -21.83
N GLY A 198 8.10 -1.64 -21.17
CA GLY A 198 7.20 -0.59 -20.70
C GLY A 198 6.37 -1.00 -19.49
N TRP A 199 6.80 -2.00 -18.72
CA TRP A 199 6.10 -2.43 -17.52
C TRP A 199 6.16 -1.38 -16.42
N PHE A 200 5.06 -1.19 -15.69
CA PHE A 200 5.01 -0.24 -14.59
C PHE A 200 5.66 -0.84 -13.34
N ASP A 201 6.65 -0.13 -12.78
CA ASP A 201 7.43 -0.59 -11.64
C ASP A 201 6.71 -0.29 -10.32
N LEU A 202 6.28 -1.35 -9.65
CA LEU A 202 5.67 -1.33 -8.33
C LEU A 202 6.72 -1.63 -7.23
N ALA A 203 7.98 -1.30 -7.42
CA ALA A 203 8.95 -1.28 -6.34
C ALA A 203 8.61 -0.24 -5.27
N THR A 204 9.19 -0.44 -4.09
CA THR A 204 8.94 0.42 -2.92
C THR A 204 9.34 1.87 -3.21
N LEU A 205 8.41 2.81 -2.96
CA LEU A 205 8.58 4.27 -3.17
C LEU A 205 8.89 4.69 -4.62
N LYS A 206 8.63 3.83 -5.61
CA LYS A 206 8.70 4.20 -7.03
C LYS A 206 7.38 4.74 -7.58
N GLU A 207 6.26 4.50 -6.89
CA GLU A 207 4.95 5.07 -7.20
C GLU A 207 4.34 5.72 -5.94
N PRO A 208 3.48 6.75 -6.11
CA PRO A 208 3.06 7.63 -5.01
C PRO A 208 1.91 7.09 -4.15
N TYR A 209 1.23 6.01 -4.56
CA TYR A 209 -0.11 5.67 -4.05
C TYR A 209 -0.12 4.56 -3.00
N ARG A 210 0.89 3.69 -2.94
CA ARG A 210 0.96 2.60 -1.93
C ARG A 210 0.97 3.05 -0.48
N VAL A 211 1.52 4.23 -0.20
CA VAL A 211 1.51 4.79 1.17
C VAL A 211 0.09 5.23 1.56
N GLU A 212 -0.73 5.64 0.58
CA GLU A 212 -2.10 6.09 0.82
C GLU A 212 -3.02 4.98 1.32
N GLY A 213 -2.80 3.74 0.88
CA GLY A 213 -3.52 2.61 1.47
C GLY A 213 -3.12 2.36 2.92
N LYS A 214 -1.85 2.57 3.26
CA LYS A 214 -1.29 2.24 4.58
C LYS A 214 -1.71 3.21 5.68
N LYS A 215 -1.87 4.50 5.35
CA LYS A 215 -2.34 5.51 6.31
C LYS A 215 -3.69 5.18 6.96
N THR A 216 -4.50 4.37 6.27
CA THR A 216 -5.79 3.91 6.80
C THR A 216 -5.66 3.07 8.07
N MET A 217 -4.48 2.47 8.34
CA MET A 217 -4.19 1.84 9.63
C MET A 217 -4.33 2.86 10.77
N GLY A 218 -3.79 4.06 10.59
CA GLY A 218 -3.92 5.16 11.54
C GLY A 218 -5.37 5.62 11.71
N TYR A 219 -6.12 5.73 10.62
CA TYR A 219 -7.55 6.08 10.70
C TYR A 219 -8.38 5.04 11.44
N GLU A 220 -8.11 3.76 11.20
CA GLU A 220 -8.79 2.66 11.90
C GLU A 220 -8.42 2.62 13.38
N ILE A 221 -7.17 2.87 13.76
CA ILE A 221 -6.76 2.99 15.17
C ILE A 221 -7.49 4.17 15.82
N ALA A 222 -7.46 5.34 15.19
CA ALA A 222 -8.13 6.53 15.69
C ALA A 222 -9.63 6.30 15.88
N GLN A 223 -10.30 5.71 14.89
CA GLN A 223 -11.71 5.39 14.97
C GLN A 223 -12.02 4.36 16.07
N ALA A 224 -11.25 3.27 16.15
CA ALA A 224 -11.46 2.22 17.16
C ALA A 224 -11.28 2.73 18.59
N MET A 225 -10.42 3.74 18.78
CA MET A 225 -10.18 4.41 20.07
C MET A 225 -11.03 5.68 20.24
N GLN A 226 -12.13 5.83 19.47
CA GLN A 226 -13.06 6.96 19.58
C GLN A 226 -12.38 8.34 19.46
N TRP A 227 -11.38 8.42 18.59
CA TRP A 227 -10.56 9.60 18.34
C TRP A 227 -9.69 10.05 19.52
N ASN A 228 -9.53 9.20 20.54
CA ASN A 228 -8.52 9.35 21.59
C ASN A 228 -7.29 8.51 21.24
N LEU A 229 -6.29 9.14 20.63
CA LEU A 229 -5.10 8.46 20.10
C LEU A 229 -4.24 7.84 21.20
N PRO A 230 -3.52 6.74 20.92
CA PRO A 230 -2.56 6.19 21.87
C PRO A 230 -1.37 7.15 22.05
N ASP A 231 -0.78 7.15 23.24
CA ASP A 231 0.41 7.95 23.54
C ASP A 231 1.62 7.51 22.70
N VAL A 232 1.70 6.21 22.37
CA VAL A 232 2.82 5.60 21.64
C VAL A 232 2.29 4.60 20.62
N ILE A 233 2.84 4.66 19.40
CA ILE A 233 2.69 3.62 18.38
C ILE A 233 4.06 2.99 18.13
N VAL A 234 4.17 1.68 18.35
CA VAL A 234 5.36 0.91 18.00
C VAL A 234 5.11 0.21 16.67
N TYR A 235 5.89 0.57 15.65
CA TYR A 235 5.76 0.01 14.31
C TYR A 235 7.07 -0.65 13.87
N PRO A 236 7.10 -1.97 13.62
CA PRO A 236 8.27 -2.64 13.07
C PRO A 236 8.59 -2.14 11.66
N ALA A 237 9.69 -1.39 11.51
CA ALA A 237 10.08 -0.80 10.25
C ALA A 237 11.21 -1.60 9.57
N GLY A 238 10.85 -2.33 8.50
CA GLY A 238 11.81 -2.77 7.49
C GLY A 238 11.97 -1.68 6.42
N GLY A 239 11.25 -1.79 5.31
CA GLY A 239 11.25 -0.80 4.22
C GLY A 239 10.51 0.52 4.49
N GLY A 240 10.18 0.84 5.75
CA GLY A 240 9.64 2.15 6.21
C GLY A 240 8.24 2.58 5.73
N THR A 241 7.74 2.08 4.61
CA THR A 241 6.52 2.61 3.96
C THR A 241 5.22 2.54 4.74
N GLY A 242 5.10 1.67 5.74
CA GLY A 242 3.90 1.68 6.60
C GLY A 242 4.00 2.57 7.83
N LEU A 243 5.18 3.13 8.09
CA LEU A 243 5.34 4.24 9.03
C LEU A 243 5.17 5.59 8.32
N ILE A 244 5.62 5.68 7.06
CA ILE A 244 5.50 6.90 6.23
C ILE A 244 4.06 7.19 5.85
N GLY A 245 3.31 6.15 5.45
CA GLY A 245 1.90 6.25 5.11
C GLY A 245 1.06 5.95 6.33
#